data_AF-A0A1J3FV38-F1
#
_entry.id   AF-A0A1J3FV38-F1
#
_cell.length_a   1.000
_cell.length_b   1.000
_cell.length_c   1.000
_cell.angle_alpha   90.00
_cell.angle_beta   90.00
_cell.angle_gamma   90.00
#
_symmetry.space_group_name_H-M   'P 1'
#
loop_
_entity.id
_entity.type
_entity.pdbx_description
1 polymer ?
#
loop_
_entity_poly.entity_id
_entity_poly.type
_entity_poly.pdbx_seq_one_letter_code
_entity_poly.pdbx_strand_id
1 'polypeptide(L)'
;DHYNCMADLLARAGYLDEAYDFVNKMPFEPDINVLGTLLSACWTCKNVKLGDEVAKKMQRIEGKTASLILLSNTYSAAERWEDAANIRSRQKKTGLH
;
A
#
# COMPACT_ATOMS: atom_id res chain seq x y z
N ASP A 1 2.14 19.37 -3.06
CA ASP A 1 2.61 18.60 -4.23
C ASP A 1 3.98 17.95 -4.07
N HIS A 2 5.06 18.68 -3.75
CA HIS A 2 6.41 18.08 -3.67
C HIS A 2 6.56 16.94 -2.66
N TYR A 3 5.84 16.99 -1.52
CA TYR A 3 5.89 15.94 -0.49
C TYR A 3 5.28 14.61 -0.97
N ASN A 4 4.14 14.67 -1.67
CA ASN A 4 3.48 13.48 -2.20
C ASN A 4 4.36 12.79 -3.24
N CYS A 5 4.99 13.56 -4.13
CA CYS A 5 5.94 13.02 -5.10
C CYS A 5 7.15 12.36 -4.43
N MET A 6 7.71 12.96 -3.37
CA MET A 6 8.85 12.40 -2.66
C MET A 6 8.49 11.09 -1.94
N ALA A 7 7.34 11.06 -1.27
CA ALA A 7 6.86 9.85 -0.59
C ALA A 7 6.57 8.71 -1.58
N ASP A 8 5.93 9.01 -2.72
CA ASP A 8 5.66 8.03 -3.79
C ASP A 8 6.97 7.47 -4.38
N LEU A 9 7.96 8.34 -4.63
CA LEU A 9 9.25 7.93 -5.16
C LEU A 9 9.98 6.98 -4.21
N LEU A 10 10.06 7.32 -2.91
CA LEU A 10 10.69 6.49 -1.89
C LEU A 10 9.98 5.13 -1.75
N ALA A 11 8.64 5.13 -1.69
CA ALA A 11 7.84 3.93 -1.57
C ALA A 11 8.04 2.99 -2.76
N ARG A 12 7.96 3.51 -4.00
CA ARG A 12 8.14 2.72 -5.23
C ARG A 12 9.58 2.24 -5.44
N ALA A 13 10.57 2.94 -4.88
CA ALA A 13 11.96 2.52 -4.88
C ALA A 13 12.29 1.48 -3.79
N GLY A 14 11.32 1.13 -2.93
CA GLY A 14 11.48 0.14 -1.86
C GLY A 14 12.10 0.70 -0.57
N TYR A 15 12.34 2.01 -0.50
CA TYR A 15 12.81 2.72 0.70
C TYR A 15 11.62 3.02 1.63
N LEU A 16 11.01 1.95 2.12
CA LEU A 16 9.73 2.04 2.83
C LEU A 16 9.85 2.72 4.20
N ASP A 17 10.94 2.46 4.92
CA ASP A 17 11.18 3.08 6.22
C ASP A 17 11.42 4.58 6.05
N GLU A 18 12.20 4.98 5.05
CA GLU A 18 12.43 6.38 4.70
C GLU A 18 11.15 7.08 4.23
N ALA A 19 10.33 6.40 3.42
CA ALA A 19 9.04 6.90 2.98
C ALA A 19 8.09 7.12 4.17
N TYR A 20 8.04 6.17 5.11
CA TYR A 20 7.23 6.29 6.32
C TYR A 20 7.73 7.40 7.24
N ASP A 21 9.04 7.51 7.44
CA ASP A 21 9.67 8.57 8.21
C ASP A 21 9.39 9.96 7.59
N PHE A 22 9.48 10.06 6.27
CA PHE A 22 9.17 11.28 5.54
C PHE A 22 7.71 11.70 5.75
N VAL A 23 6.79 10.75 5.61
CA VAL A 23 5.35 10.96 5.86
C VAL A 23 5.05 11.36 7.31
N ASN A 24 5.82 10.87 8.28
CA ASN A 24 5.68 11.25 9.69
C ASN A 24 6.27 12.63 10.03
N LYS A 25 7.26 13.09 9.27
CA LYS A 25 7.92 14.40 9.46
C LYS A 25 7.21 15.52 8.71
N MET A 26 6.16 15.24 7.95
CA MET A 26 5.42 16.28 7.24
C MET A 26 4.76 17.25 8.22
N PRO A 27 4.77 18.57 7.92
CA PRO A 27 4.18 19.58 8.79
C PRO A 27 2.64 19.61 8.74
N PHE A 28 2.01 18.73 7.96
CA PHE A 28 0.57 18.60 7.77
C PHE A 28 0.18 17.12 7.67
N GLU A 29 -1.11 16.82 7.88
CA GLU A 29 -1.64 15.47 7.79
C GLU A 29 -1.46 14.91 6.37
N PRO A 30 -0.89 13.69 6.20
CA PRO A 30 -0.74 13.10 4.89
C PRO A 30 -2.06 12.80 4.20
N ASP A 31 -2.06 13.01 2.89
CA ASP A 31 -3.16 12.58 2.04
C ASP A 31 -3.30 11.05 2.07
N ILE A 32 -4.54 10.59 2.08
CA ILE A 32 -4.96 9.19 1.96
C ILE A 32 -4.30 8.54 0.75
N ASN A 33 -4.14 9.28 -0.36
CA ASN A 33 -3.46 8.79 -1.55
C ASN A 33 -1.99 8.39 -1.27
N VAL A 34 -1.27 9.19 -0.47
CA VAL A 34 0.13 8.91 -0.12
C VAL A 34 0.23 7.67 0.78
N LEU A 35 -0.67 7.56 1.76
CA LEU A 35 -0.73 6.38 2.63
C LEU A 35 -1.12 5.12 1.85
N GLY A 36 -2.02 5.23 0.87
CA GLY A 36 -2.40 4.15 -0.03
C GLY A 36 -1.23 3.63 -0.87
N THR A 37 -0.42 4.53 -1.44
CA THR A 37 0.81 4.16 -2.15
C THR A 37 1.79 3.45 -1.22
N LEU A 38 2.04 4.02 -0.04
CA LEU A 38 2.98 3.45 0.92
C LEU A 38 2.54 2.05 1.39
N LEU A 39 1.24 1.88 1.66
CA LEU A 39 0.65 0.60 2.05
C LEU A 39 0.81 -0.46 0.96
N SER A 40 0.52 -0.10 -0.30
CA SER A 40 0.71 -0.97 -1.46
C SER A 40 2.18 -1.40 -1.65
N ALA A 41 3.11 -0.46 -1.44
CA ALA A 41 4.55 -0.74 -1.51
C ALA A 41 5.00 -1.66 -0.35
N CYS A 42 4.49 -1.46 0.87
CA CYS A 42 4.76 -2.34 2.01
C CYS A 42 4.38 -3.79 1.72
N TRP A 43 3.23 -4.04 1.12
CA TRP A 43 2.80 -5.40 0.79
C TRP A 43 3.59 -6.00 -0.37
N THR A 44 3.90 -5.21 -1.41
CA THR A 44 4.75 -5.66 -2.52
C THR A 44 6.14 -6.08 -2.03
N CYS A 45 6.70 -5.35 -1.07
CA CYS A 45 7.99 -5.69 -0.45
C CYS A 45 7.89 -6.69 0.71
N LYS A 46 6.69 -7.25 1.00
CA LYS A 46 6.40 -8.17 2.11
C LYS A 46 6.76 -7.61 3.50
N ASN A 47 6.77 -6.29 3.66
CA ASN A 47 6.96 -5.61 4.93
C ASN A 47 5.60 -5.43 5.66
N VAL A 48 5.11 -6.53 6.21
CA VAL A 48 3.79 -6.60 6.88
C VAL A 48 3.72 -5.66 8.09
N LYS A 49 4.80 -5.56 8.87
CA LYS A 49 4.85 -4.71 10.08
C LYS A 49 4.62 -3.25 9.75
N LEU A 50 5.28 -2.74 8.70
CA LEU A 50 5.10 -1.35 8.29
C LEU A 50 3.73 -1.13 7.63
N GLY A 51 3.24 -2.10 6.87
CA GLY A 51 1.88 -2.08 6.32
C GLY A 51 0.81 -1.90 7.41
N ASP A 52 0.93 -2.62 8.53
CA ASP A 52 0.02 -2.48 9.67
C ASP A 52 0.06 -1.08 10.30
N GLU A 53 1.24 -0.48 10.43
CA GLU A 53 1.37 0.88 10.99
C GLU A 53 0.78 1.94 10.05
N VAL A 54 0.99 1.80 8.74
CA VAL A 54 0.39 2.68 7.72
C VAL A 54 -1.13 2.55 7.72
N ALA A 55 -1.65 1.32 7.79
CA ALA A 55 -3.07 1.02 7.90
C ALA A 55 -3.72 1.69 9.13
N LYS A 56 -3.09 1.57 10.31
CA LYS A 56 -3.55 2.21 11.54
C LYS A 56 -3.57 3.74 11.42
N LYS A 57 -2.57 4.33 10.76
CA LYS A 57 -2.52 5.79 10.54
C LYS A 57 -3.66 6.23 9.63
N MET A 58 -3.91 5.51 8.54
CA MET A 58 -5.01 5.75 7.62
C MET A 58 -6.39 5.70 8.33
N GLN A 59 -6.57 4.75 9.27
CA GLN A 59 -7.77 4.67 10.11
C GLN A 59 -8.01 5.87 11.01
N ARG A 60 -6.94 6.53 11.48
CA ARG A 60 -7.06 7.74 12.30
C ARG A 60 -7.51 8.95 11.50
N ILE A 61 -7.17 9.00 10.21
CA ILE A 61 -7.45 10.13 9.31
C ILE A 61 -8.87 10.07 8.74
N GLU A 62 -9.29 8.93 8.19
CA GLU A 62 -10.60 8.81 7.51
C GLU A 62 -11.80 8.58 8.45
N GLY A 63 -11.54 8.38 9.74
CA GLY A 63 -12.53 7.78 10.63
C GLY A 63 -12.75 6.29 10.32
N LYS A 64 -13.23 5.56 11.33
CA LYS A 64 -13.20 4.08 11.35
C LYS A 64 -13.86 3.38 10.16
N THR A 65 -14.88 3.96 9.52
CA THR A 65 -15.71 3.24 8.55
C THR A 65 -15.17 3.29 7.12
N ALA A 66 -14.73 4.46 6.64
CA ALA A 66 -14.15 4.61 5.30
C ALA A 66 -12.80 3.87 5.19
N SER A 67 -11.99 3.98 6.24
CA SER A 67 -10.69 3.33 6.34
C SER A 67 -10.74 1.81 6.37
N LEU A 68 -11.76 1.19 6.99
CA LEU A 68 -11.96 -0.26 6.96
C LEU A 68 -12.37 -0.76 5.57
N ILE A 69 -13.20 -0.02 4.84
CA ILE A 69 -13.57 -0.35 3.46
C ILE A 69 -12.35 -0.21 2.54
N LEU A 70 -11.58 0.88 2.69
CA LEU A 70 -10.37 1.08 1.91
C LEU A 70 -9.34 0.00 2.23
N LEU A 71 -9.06 -0.28 3.51
CA LEU A 71 -8.20 -1.40 3.92
C LEU A 71 -8.67 -2.74 3.36
N SER A 72 -9.97 -3.06 3.44
CA SER A 72 -10.53 -4.29 2.88
C SER A 72 -10.35 -4.36 1.37
N ASN A 73 -10.56 -3.24 0.66
CA ASN A 73 -10.37 -3.16 -0.79
C ASN A 73 -8.90 -3.26 -1.18
N THR A 74 -8.01 -2.63 -0.41
CA THR A 74 -6.57 -2.64 -0.65
C THR A 74 -6.00 -4.03 -0.28
N TYR A 75 -6.41 -4.66 0.83
CA TYR A 75 -6.06 -6.06 1.16
C TYR A 75 -6.57 -7.04 0.10
N SER A 76 -7.81 -6.87 -0.36
CA SER A 76 -8.38 -7.68 -1.45
C SER A 76 -7.67 -7.45 -2.79
N ALA A 77 -7.11 -6.26 -3.02
CA ALA A 77 -6.26 -5.99 -4.17
C ALA A 77 -4.88 -6.63 -4.00
N ALA A 78 -4.26 -6.51 -2.82
CA ALA A 78 -2.95 -7.08 -2.51
C ALA A 78 -2.93 -8.61 -2.60
N GLU A 79 -3.98 -9.27 -2.12
CA GLU A 79 -4.16 -10.73 -2.22
C GLU A 79 -4.59 -11.22 -3.62
N ARG A 80 -4.78 -10.33 -4.60
CA ARG A 80 -5.24 -10.74 -5.94
C ARG A 80 -4.36 -10.30 -7.09
N TRP A 81 -3.35 -9.46 -6.92
CA TRP A 81 -2.47 -9.13 -8.05
C TRP A 81 -1.33 -10.13 -8.21
N GLU A 82 -0.67 -10.54 -7.13
CA GLU A 82 0.41 -11.54 -7.17
C GLU A 82 -0.16 -12.97 -7.35
N ASP A 83 -1.27 -13.29 -6.67
CA ASP A 83 -1.96 -14.57 -6.84
C ASP A 83 -2.75 -14.67 -8.15
N ALA A 84 -3.37 -13.60 -8.67
CA ALA A 84 -3.95 -13.69 -10.02
C ALA A 84 -2.87 -13.70 -11.10
N ALA A 85 -1.67 -13.15 -10.88
CA ALA A 85 -0.54 -13.34 -11.79
C ALA A 85 -0.06 -14.80 -11.78
N ASN A 86 0.06 -15.41 -10.59
CA ASN A 86 0.41 -16.83 -10.42
C ASN A 86 -0.68 -17.80 -10.92
N ILE A 87 -1.96 -17.49 -10.72
CA ILE A 87 -3.09 -18.29 -11.24
C ILE A 87 -3.16 -18.14 -12.77
N ARG A 88 -2.95 -16.94 -13.33
CA ARG A 88 -2.89 -16.73 -14.79
C ARG A 88 -1.68 -17.43 -15.43
N SER A 89 -0.52 -17.45 -14.77
CA SER A 89 0.64 -18.20 -15.26
C SER A 89 0.45 -19.71 -15.13
N ARG A 90 -0.28 -20.18 -14.11
CA ARG A 90 -0.61 -21.59 -13.91
C ARG A 90 -1.67 -22.08 -14.91
N GLN A 91 -2.69 -21.27 -15.23
CA GLN A 91 -3.69 -21.56 -16.26
C GLN A 91 -3.10 -21.62 -17.66
N LYS A 92 -2.08 -20.79 -17.98
CA LYS A 92 -1.37 -20.83 -19.26
C LYS A 92 -0.49 -22.08 -19.44
N LYS A 93 -0.11 -22.77 -18.35
CA LYS A 93 0.68 -24.01 -18.38
C LYS A 93 -0.17 -25.28 -18.44
N THR A 94 -1.48 -25.22 -18.16
CA THR A 94 -2.37 -26.40 -18.14
C THR A 94 -3.37 -26.46 -19.29
N GLY A 95 -3.24 -25.62 -20.32
CA GLY A 95 -3.96 -25.83 -21.60
C GLY A 95 -5.49 -25.90 -21.49
N LEU A 96 -6.10 -25.11 -20.61
CA LEU A 96 -7.55 -24.93 -20.60
C LEU A 96 -7.87 -23.54 -21.13
N HIS A 97 -8.42 -23.55 -22.35
CA HIS A 97 -8.97 -22.41 -23.07
C HIS A 97 -10.22 -21.87 -22.35
#